data_AF-A0AA51AXH7-F1
#
_entry.id   AF-A0AA51AXH7-F1
#
_cell.length_a   1.000
_cell.length_b   1.000
_cell.length_c   1.000
_cell.angle_alpha   90.00
_cell.angle_beta   90.00
_cell.angle_gamma   90.00
#
_symmetry.space_group_name_H-M   'P 1'
#
loop_
_entity.id
_entity.type
_entity.pdbx_description
1 polymer ?
#
loop_
_entity_poly.entity_id
_entity_poly.type
_entity_poly.pdbx_seq_one_letter_code
_entity_poly.pdbx_strand_id
1 'polypeptide(L)'
;FIERAEQTALGVANQHGVAALRDNPDAMGTSLDMLRRAAATLRRLAERAENRALLRRHERRLLSLVMSQILDQKVAHELADVLFHC
;
A
#
# COMPACT_ATOMS: atom_id res chain seq x y z
N PHE A 1 7.75 -0.80 -3.66
CA PHE A 1 7.83 0.29 -2.64
C PHE A 1 6.85 0.02 -1.51
N ILE A 2 5.54 0.04 -1.77
CA ILE A 2 4.50 -0.16 -0.75
C ILE A 2 4.67 -1.50 0.00
N GLU A 3 4.93 -2.61 -0.70
CA GLU A 3 5.19 -3.93 -0.06
C GLU A 3 6.37 -3.90 0.90
N ARG A 4 7.44 -3.16 0.58
CA ARG A 4 8.62 -3.08 1.46
C ARG A 4 8.29 -2.33 2.75
N ALA A 5 7.50 -1.27 2.64
CA ALA A 5 7.03 -0.52 3.81
C ALA A 5 6.08 -1.37 4.66
N GLU A 6 5.18 -2.13 4.02
CA GLU A 6 4.27 -3.06 4.70
C GLU A 6 5.03 -4.17 5.44
N GLN A 7 6.04 -4.77 4.81
CA GLN A 7 6.91 -5.76 5.44
C GLN A 7 7.68 -5.18 6.64
N THR A 8 8.19 -3.95 6.51
CA THR A 8 8.89 -3.27 7.61
C THR A 8 7.92 -2.99 8.76
N ALA A 9 6.72 -2.51 8.43
CA ALA A 9 5.67 -2.23 9.40
C ALA A 9 5.21 -3.50 10.12
N LEU A 10 5.03 -4.62 9.42
CA LEU A 10 4.75 -5.92 10.02
C LEU A 10 5.86 -6.33 10.99
N GLY A 11 7.13 -6.12 10.62
CA GLY A 11 8.27 -6.37 11.51
C GLY A 11 8.19 -5.56 12.80
N VAL A 12 7.94 -4.25 12.70
CA VAL A 12 7.78 -3.37 13.86
C VAL A 12 6.56 -3.75 14.70
N ALA A 13 5.42 -4.05 14.06
CA ALA A 13 4.20 -4.46 14.74
C ALA A 13 4.39 -5.79 15.49
N ASN A 14 5.14 -6.73 14.94
CA ASN A 14 5.43 -8.01 15.60
C ASN A 14 6.39 -7.85 16.80
N GLN A 15 7.30 -6.87 16.76
CA GLN A 15 8.31 -6.66 17.82
C GLN A 15 7.83 -5.71 18.92
N HIS A 16 7.14 -4.64 18.55
CA HIS A 16 6.77 -3.52 19.43
C HIS A 16 5.25 -3.29 19.52
N GLY A 17 4.46 -4.08 18.79
CA GLY A 17 3.01 -3.92 18.71
C GLY A 17 2.58 -2.86 17.69
N VAL A 18 1.31 -2.91 17.30
CA VAL A 18 0.71 -1.95 16.35
C VAL A 18 0.68 -0.52 16.91
N ALA A 19 0.65 -0.36 18.24
CA ALA A 19 0.70 0.95 18.89
C ALA A 19 1.98 1.73 18.53
N ALA A 20 3.12 1.06 18.41
CA ALA A 20 4.39 1.69 18.04
C ALA A 20 4.34 2.38 16.66
N LEU A 21 3.57 1.82 15.72
CA LEU A 21 3.35 2.44 14.39
C LEU A 21 2.42 3.65 14.44
N ARG A 22 1.51 3.71 15.42
CA ARG A 22 0.63 4.87 15.64
C ARG A 22 1.41 6.04 16.22
N ASP A 23 2.33 5.74 17.15
CA ASP A 23 3.16 6.74 17.81
C ASP A 23 4.31 7.22 16.90
N ASN A 24 4.85 6.32 16.07
CA ASN A 24 5.91 6.63 15.11
C ASN A 24 5.63 5.99 13.73
N PRO A 25 4.84 6.64 12.86
CA PRO A 25 4.52 6.11 11.54
C PRO A 25 5.72 5.98 10.60
N ASP A 26 6.81 6.74 10.84
CA ASP A 26 8.03 6.64 10.03
C ASP A 26 8.84 5.35 10.30
N ALA A 27 8.49 4.60 11.36
CA ALA A 27 9.06 3.28 11.65
C ALA A 27 8.78 2.24 10.55
N MET A 28 7.86 2.52 9.61
CA MET A 28 7.65 1.73 8.40
C MET A 28 8.84 1.82 7.39
N GLY A 29 9.90 2.56 7.73
CA GLY A 29 11.08 2.79 6.87
C GLY A 29 10.86 3.85 5.79
N THR A 30 9.70 4.50 5.80
CA THR A 30 9.32 5.63 4.96
C THR A 30 8.18 6.39 5.64
N SER A 31 7.84 7.57 5.15
CA SER A 31 6.71 8.32 5.70
C SER A 31 5.37 7.85 5.13
N LEU A 32 4.32 8.01 5.93
CA LEU A 32 2.96 7.69 5.52
C LEU A 32 2.51 8.53 4.30
N ASP A 33 2.96 9.78 4.19
CA ASP A 33 2.68 10.63 3.03
C ASP A 33 3.26 10.04 1.73
N MET A 34 4.47 9.47 1.79
CA MET A 34 5.09 8.82 0.64
C MET A 34 4.32 7.57 0.19
N LEU A 35 3.75 6.80 1.13
CA LEU A 35 2.88 5.66 0.79
C LEU A 35 1.59 6.11 0.11
N ARG A 36 0.95 7.16 0.63
CA ARG A 36 -0.26 7.75 0.04
C ARG A 36 0.02 8.26 -1.37
N ARG A 37 1.15 8.95 -1.58
CA ARG A 37 1.58 9.39 -2.92
C ARG A 37 1.82 8.22 -3.87
N ALA A 38 2.52 7.18 -3.42
CA ALA A 38 2.78 6.01 -4.25
C ALA A 38 1.49 5.29 -4.69
N ALA A 39 0.52 5.14 -3.78
CA ALA A 39 -0.78 4.56 -4.10
C ALA A 39 -1.59 5.44 -5.05
N ALA A 40 -1.63 6.76 -4.81
CA ALA A 40 -2.29 7.70 -5.71
C ALA A 40 -1.66 7.70 -7.12
N THR A 41 -0.32 7.57 -7.23
CA THR A 41 0.34 7.41 -8.53
C THR A 41 -0.12 6.14 -9.24
N LEU A 42 -0.21 5.01 -8.53
CA LEU A 42 -0.76 3.77 -9.12
C LEU A 42 -2.21 3.94 -9.58
N ARG A 43 -3.05 4.64 -8.79
CA ARG A 43 -4.44 4.93 -9.17
C ARG A 43 -4.51 5.76 -10.46
N ARG A 44 -3.71 6.83 -10.56
CA ARG A 44 -3.61 7.64 -11.79
C ARG A 44 -3.16 6.85 -13.01
N LEU A 45 -2.26 5.87 -12.82
CA LEU A 45 -1.87 4.97 -13.88
C LEU A 45 -3.01 4.03 -14.29
N ALA A 46 -3.79 3.52 -13.34
CA ALA A 46 -4.91 2.61 -13.57
C ALA A 46 -6.12 3.25 -14.26
N GLU A 47 -6.33 4.56 -14.04
CA GLU A 47 -7.36 5.36 -14.74
C GLU A 47 -7.19 5.30 -16.27
N ARG A 48 -5.98 5.06 -16.79
CA ARG A 48 -5.69 4.96 -18.23
C ARG A 48 -5.85 3.52 -18.72
N ALA A 49 -6.77 3.30 -19.66
CA ALA A 49 -7.10 1.97 -20.19
C ALA A 49 -5.88 1.21 -20.75
N GLU A 50 -4.94 1.93 -21.37
CA GLU A 50 -3.69 1.39 -21.93
C GLU A 50 -2.80 0.72 -20.88
N ASN A 51 -2.86 1.17 -19.62
CA ASN A 51 -2.01 0.67 -18.54
C ASN A 51 -2.62 -0.54 -17.81
N ARG A 52 -3.91 -0.81 -17.98
CA ARG A 52 -4.64 -1.86 -17.22
C ARG A 52 -4.03 -3.24 -17.43
N ALA A 53 -3.62 -3.55 -18.66
CA ALA A 53 -2.97 -4.83 -18.98
C ALA A 53 -1.62 -5.03 -18.26
N LEU A 54 -0.89 -3.94 -18.00
CA LEU A 54 0.36 -3.99 -17.23
C LEU A 54 0.07 -4.19 -15.74
N LEU A 55 -0.94 -3.52 -15.20
CA LEU A 55 -1.33 -3.60 -13.80
C LEU A 55 -1.96 -4.96 -13.43
N ARG A 56 -2.70 -5.60 -14.34
CA ARG A 56 -3.26 -6.95 -14.14
C ARG A 56 -2.20 -8.00 -13.77
N ARG A 57 -0.97 -7.85 -14.27
CA ARG A 57 0.15 -8.75 -13.90
C ARG A 57 0.51 -8.69 -12.41
N HIS A 58 0.03 -7.67 -11.70
CA HIS A 58 0.30 -7.42 -10.29
C HIS A 58 -0.96 -7.51 -9.42
N GLU A 59 -2.10 -7.97 -9.97
CA GLU A 59 -3.38 -8.05 -9.27
C GLU A 59 -3.27 -8.82 -7.94
N ARG A 60 -2.62 -10.00 -7.93
CA ARG A 60 -2.44 -10.78 -6.69
C ARG A 60 -1.64 -10.03 -5.62
N ARG A 61 -0.65 -9.23 -6.04
CA ARG A 61 0.18 -8.43 -5.13
C ARG A 61 -0.61 -7.26 -4.57
N LEU A 62 -1.38 -6.59 -5.41
CA LEU A 62 -2.30 -5.51 -5.01
C LEU A 62 -3.36 -6.03 -4.04
N LEU A 63 -3.96 -7.20 -4.31
CA LEU A 63 -4.93 -7.83 -3.41
C LEU A 63 -4.32 -8.12 -2.03
N SER A 64 -3.10 -8.65 -1.99
CA SER A 64 -2.39 -8.88 -0.72
C SER A 64 -2.21 -7.59 0.08
N LEU A 65 -1.90 -6.46 -0.59
CA LEU A 65 -1.72 -5.17 0.07
C LEU A 65 -3.04 -4.59 0.58
N VAL A 66 -4.12 -4.70 -0.20
CA VAL A 66 -5.46 -4.22 0.21
C VAL A 66 -5.97 -4.98 1.44
N MET A 67 -5.64 -6.27 1.55
CA MET A 67 -6.03 -7.10 2.69
C MET A 67 -5.14 -6.92 3.93
N SER A 68 -4.03 -6.17 3.82
CA SER A 68 -3.10 -5.97 4.92
C SER A 68 -3.76 -5.20 6.07
N GLN A 69 -3.67 -5.75 7.28
CA GLN A 69 -4.24 -5.15 8.50
C GLN A 69 -3.34 -4.06 9.10
N ILE A 70 -2.12 -3.89 8.58
CA ILE A 70 -1.14 -2.91 9.08
C ILE A 70 -1.11 -1.65 8.23
N LEU A 71 -1.51 -1.74 6.96
CA LEU A 71 -1.48 -0.61 6.04
C LEU A 71 -2.52 0.46 6.42
N ASP A 72 -2.19 1.73 6.19
CA ASP A 72 -3.13 2.84 6.38
C ASP A 72 -4.37 2.70 5.48
N GLN A 73 -5.54 2.98 6.05
CA GLN A 73 -6.83 2.79 5.38
C GLN A 73 -6.95 3.57 4.07
N LYS A 74 -6.37 4.77 3.99
CA LYS A 74 -6.40 5.57 2.75
C LYS A 74 -5.52 4.94 1.67
N VAL A 75 -4.36 4.41 2.03
CA VAL A 75 -3.51 3.66 1.09
C VAL A 75 -4.23 2.42 0.59
N ALA A 76 -4.87 1.65 1.47
CA ALA A 76 -5.64 0.47 1.09
C ALA A 76 -6.81 0.82 0.14
N HIS A 77 -7.51 1.93 0.39
CA HIS A 77 -8.59 2.40 -0.47
C HIS A 77 -8.10 2.76 -1.89
N GLU A 78 -7.00 3.52 -2.01
CA GLU A 78 -6.42 3.86 -3.31
C GLU A 78 -5.97 2.60 -4.09
N LEU A 79 -5.45 1.58 -3.39
CA LEU A 79 -5.07 0.31 -4.01
C LEU A 79 -6.30 -0.53 -4.41
N ALA A 80 -7.40 -0.45 -3.68
CA ALA A 80 -8.66 -1.08 -4.06
C ALA A 80 -9.24 -0.45 -5.35
N ASP A 81 -9.13 0.87 -5.51
CA ASP A 81 -9.50 1.55 -6.76
C ASP A 81 -8.61 1.10 -7.94
N VAL A 82 -7.32 0.86 -7.70
CA VAL A 82 -6.43 0.28 -8.72
C VAL A 82 -6.91 -1.11 -9.14
N LEU A 83 -7.28 -1.96 -8.17
CA LEU A 83 -7.82 -3.30 -8.45
C LEU A 83 -9.13 -3.25 -9.23
N PHE A 84 -10.02 -2.30 -8.93
CA PHE A 84 -11.27 -2.12 -9.67
C PHE A 84 -11.05 -1.83 -11.17
N HIS A 85 -9.94 -1.18 -11.51
CA HIS A 85 -9.57 -0.88 -12.89
C HIS A 85 -8.78 -1.99 -13.61
N CYS A 86 -8.31 -3.01 -12.90
CA CYS A 86 -7.56 -4.14 -13.46
C CYS A 86 -8.53 -5.14 -14.10
#